data_AF-A0AAD6N8W9-F1
#
_entry.id   AF-A0AAD6N8W9-F1
#
_cell.length_a   1.000
_cell.length_b   1.000
_cell.length_c   1.000
_cell.angle_alpha   90.00
_cell.angle_beta   90.00
_cell.angle_gamma   90.00
#
_symmetry.space_group_name_H-M   'P 1'
#
loop_
_entity.id
_entity.type
_entity.pdbx_description
1 polymer ?
#
loop_
_entity_poly.entity_id
_entity_poly.type
_entity_poly.pdbx_seq_one_letter_code
_entity_poly.pdbx_strand_id
1 'polypeptide(L)'
;MASFARSSLLRQTLAPRPFLQKNVGVSQVVAFHASAKKQILPPLPQSVEGTLNDPAPIPETHPSEGSYHWTFERAVCVGLVPLTIAPFAAGSLNPVMDAILCSLIVAHSHIGFQ
;
A
#
# COMPACT_ATOMS: atom_id res chain seq x y z
N MET A 1 -57.43 -82.66 -21.91
CA MET A 1 -57.85 -81.27 -21.68
C MET A 1 -57.81 -81.00 -20.18
N ALA A 2 -57.35 -79.80 -19.82
CA ALA A 2 -57.24 -79.22 -18.48
C ALA A 2 -56.19 -79.83 -17.53
N SER A 3 -55.52 -79.10 -16.65
CA SER A 3 -55.06 -77.70 -16.61
C SER A 3 -54.24 -77.57 -15.31
N PHE A 4 -53.25 -76.69 -15.33
CA PHE A 4 -52.71 -75.87 -14.22
C PHE A 4 -52.52 -76.49 -12.82
N ALA A 5 -51.28 -76.46 -12.32
CA ALA A 5 -50.84 -75.38 -11.43
C ALA A 5 -49.48 -75.68 -10.78
N ARG A 6 -48.86 -74.59 -10.30
CA ARG A 6 -47.71 -74.45 -9.39
C ARG A 6 -46.40 -74.10 -10.10
N SER A 7 -45.94 -72.85 -9.98
CA SER A 7 -45.13 -72.28 -8.87
C SER A 7 -43.67 -72.29 -9.32
N SER A 8 -42.78 -71.34 -9.07
CA SER A 8 -42.78 -70.02 -8.44
C SER A 8 -41.32 -69.56 -8.49
N LEU A 9 -41.08 -68.25 -8.47
CA LEU A 9 -39.82 -67.58 -8.09
C LEU A 9 -38.63 -67.68 -9.08
N LEU A 10 -38.19 -66.53 -9.61
CA LEU A 10 -36.97 -65.82 -9.17
C LEU A 10 -36.81 -64.57 -10.04
N ARG A 11 -36.84 -63.36 -9.44
CA ARG A 11 -35.64 -62.55 -9.14
C ARG A 11 -35.05 -61.84 -10.36
N GLN A 12 -35.17 -60.51 -10.36
CA GLN A 12 -33.99 -59.64 -10.39
C GLN A 12 -34.40 -58.20 -10.04
N THR A 13 -34.03 -57.82 -8.82
CA THR A 13 -33.87 -56.45 -8.36
C THR A 13 -32.63 -55.82 -9.01
N LEU A 14 -32.66 -54.48 -9.11
CA LEU A 14 -31.55 -53.52 -9.30
C LEU A 14 -31.47 -52.86 -10.68
N ALA A 15 -31.99 -51.64 -10.76
CA ALA A 15 -31.42 -50.60 -11.61
C ALA A 15 -31.24 -49.32 -10.76
N PRO A 16 -30.00 -48.85 -10.56
CA PRO A 16 -29.73 -47.63 -9.79
C PRO A 16 -30.12 -46.39 -10.59
N ARG A 17 -30.84 -45.46 -9.95
CA ARG A 17 -31.14 -44.14 -10.51
C ARG A 17 -29.81 -43.38 -10.71
N PRO A 18 -29.58 -42.72 -11.86
CA PRO A 18 -28.40 -41.90 -12.03
C PRO A 18 -28.46 -40.71 -11.07
N PHE A 19 -27.28 -40.42 -10.52
CA PHE A 19 -27.00 -39.37 -9.56
C PHE A 19 -27.64 -38.04 -9.96
N LEU A 20 -28.38 -37.45 -9.03
CA LEU A 20 -28.71 -36.03 -9.05
C LEU A 20 -27.38 -35.28 -8.86
N GLN A 21 -26.79 -34.81 -9.97
CA GLN A 21 -25.55 -34.06 -10.00
C GLN A 21 -25.80 -32.72 -9.29
N LYS A 22 -25.62 -32.72 -7.98
CA LYS A 22 -25.54 -31.51 -7.17
C LYS A 22 -24.38 -30.72 -7.74
N ASN A 23 -24.66 -29.63 -8.46
CA ASN A 23 -23.67 -28.62 -8.81
C ASN A 23 -23.08 -28.13 -7.50
N VAL A 24 -21.99 -28.78 -7.07
CA VAL A 24 -21.16 -28.33 -5.97
C VAL A 24 -20.67 -26.96 -6.42
N GLY A 25 -21.06 -25.95 -5.65
CA GLY A 25 -20.79 -24.57 -5.95
C GLY A 25 -19.35 -24.42 -6.43
N VAL A 26 -19.20 -23.83 -7.61
CA VAL A 26 -17.94 -23.18 -7.97
C VAL A 26 -17.70 -22.24 -6.80
N SER A 27 -16.78 -22.63 -5.91
CA SER A 27 -16.23 -21.73 -4.92
C SER A 27 -15.72 -20.56 -5.74
N GLN A 28 -16.48 -19.46 -5.76
CA GLN A 28 -16.04 -18.19 -6.27
C GLN A 28 -14.96 -17.78 -5.27
N VAL A 29 -13.77 -18.37 -5.41
CA VAL A 29 -12.56 -17.86 -4.81
C VAL A 29 -12.49 -16.45 -5.37
N VAL A 30 -12.92 -15.49 -4.55
CA VAL A 30 -12.68 -14.08 -4.81
C VAL A 30 -11.17 -14.00 -4.85
N ALA A 31 -10.63 -14.00 -6.06
CA ALA A 31 -9.22 -13.76 -6.27
C ALA A 31 -8.97 -12.40 -5.65
N PHE A 32 -8.36 -12.38 -4.47
CA PHE A 32 -7.77 -11.18 -3.92
C PHE A 32 -7.03 -10.51 -5.06
N HIS A 33 -7.26 -9.20 -5.25
CA HIS A 33 -6.77 -8.38 -6.35
C HIS A 33 -5.25 -8.56 -6.56
N ALA A 34 -4.85 -9.66 -7.20
CA ALA A 34 -3.51 -9.87 -7.68
C ALA A 34 -3.46 -9.02 -8.94
N SER A 35 -2.88 -7.83 -8.82
CA SER A 35 -2.58 -7.00 -9.97
C SER A 35 -1.94 -7.89 -11.04
N ALA A 36 -2.50 -7.89 -12.25
CA ALA A 36 -2.01 -8.72 -13.33
C ALA A 36 -0.50 -8.48 -13.50
N LYS A 37 0.31 -9.54 -13.47
CA LYS A 37 1.78 -9.46 -13.59
C LYS A 37 2.13 -8.88 -14.97
N LYS A 38 2.30 -7.56 -15.02
CA LYS A 38 2.69 -6.86 -16.25
C LYS A 38 4.21 -6.85 -16.30
N GLN A 39 4.81 -7.76 -17.07
CA GLN A 39 6.23 -7.69 -17.41
C GLN A 39 6.44 -6.60 -18.45
N ILE A 40 6.45 -5.34 -17.99
CA ILE A 40 6.58 -4.19 -18.87
C ILE A 40 8.02 -4.12 -19.43
N LEU A 41 9.03 -4.57 -18.66
CA LEU A 41 10.43 -4.68 -19.07
C LEU A 41 11.14 -5.82 -18.30
N PRO A 42 12.19 -6.44 -18.87
CA PRO A 42 13.09 -7.29 -18.09
C PRO A 42 13.77 -6.46 -16.98
N PRO A 43 14.13 -7.07 -15.84
CA PRO A 43 14.87 -6.36 -14.81
C PRO A 43 16.20 -5.84 -15.38
N LEU A 44 16.63 -4.67 -14.91
CA LEU A 44 17.95 -4.13 -15.25
C LEU A 44 19.06 -5.09 -14.79
N PRO A 45 20.25 -5.03 -15.39
CA PRO A 45 21.40 -5.82 -14.94
C PRO A 45 21.63 -5.63 -13.45
N GLN A 46 21.51 -6.71 -12.67
CA GLN A 46 21.83 -6.70 -11.25
C GLN A 46 23.34 -6.96 -11.11
N SER A 47 24.09 -5.92 -10.77
CA SER A 47 25.49 -6.05 -10.37
C SER A 47 25.56 -6.09 -8.85
N VAL A 48 26.25 -7.09 -8.31
CA VAL A 48 26.61 -7.11 -6.89
C VAL A 48 27.97 -6.44 -6.78
N GLU A 49 28.02 -5.31 -6.09
CA GLU A 49 29.29 -4.69 -5.71
C GLU A 49 29.77 -5.32 -4.39
N GLY A 50 30.93 -5.99 -4.43
CA GLY A 50 31.51 -6.67 -3.26
C GLY A 50 31.13 -8.15 -3.13
N THR A 51 31.56 -8.76 -2.02
CA THR A 51 31.29 -10.14 -1.61
C THR A 51 30.16 -10.21 -0.58
N LEU A 52 29.67 -11.42 -0.31
CA LEU A 52 28.63 -11.67 0.70
C LEU A 52 29.04 -11.25 2.13
N ASN A 53 30.35 -11.13 2.39
CA ASN A 53 30.89 -10.73 3.68
C ASN A 53 31.36 -9.27 3.70
N ASP A 54 31.23 -8.54 2.59
CA ASP A 54 31.64 -7.14 2.53
C ASP A 54 30.55 -6.26 3.16
N PRO A 55 30.91 -5.27 3.99
CA PRO A 55 29.94 -4.32 4.51
C PRO A 55 29.35 -3.47 3.38
N ALA A 56 28.07 -3.09 3.52
CA ALA A 56 27.46 -2.15 2.59
C ALA A 56 28.26 -0.83 2.56
N PRO A 57 28.48 -0.23 1.38
CA PRO A 57 29.19 1.04 1.28
C PRO A 57 28.41 2.13 2.01
N ILE A 58 29.10 2.89 2.85
CA ILE A 58 28.52 4.05 3.53
C ILE A 58 28.52 5.20 2.53
N PRO A 59 27.35 5.77 2.19
CA PRO A 59 27.30 6.92 1.30
C PRO A 59 28.00 8.12 1.93
N GLU A 60 28.57 8.99 1.09
CA GLU A 60 29.17 10.24 1.56
C GLU A 60 28.10 11.10 2.24
N THR A 61 28.38 11.53 3.47
CA THR A 61 27.44 12.36 4.23
C THR A 61 27.52 13.81 3.76
N HIS A 62 26.36 14.41 3.46
CA HIS A 62 26.28 15.84 3.16
C HIS A 62 25.50 16.58 4.26
N PRO A 63 26.00 17.73 4.77
CA PRO A 63 25.37 18.44 5.89
C PRO A 63 23.97 19.00 5.58
N SER A 64 23.60 19.16 4.30
CA SER A 64 22.22 19.51 3.92
C SER A 64 21.20 18.47 4.34
N GLU A 65 21.58 17.19 4.39
CA GLU A 65 20.68 16.09 4.72
C GLU A 65 20.51 15.91 6.24
N GLY A 66 21.16 16.75 7.05
CA GLY A 66 21.15 16.62 8.50
C GLY A 66 21.27 17.96 9.21
N SER A 67 22.50 18.34 9.57
CA SER A 67 22.75 19.48 10.47
C SER A 67 22.17 20.80 9.98
N TYR A 68 22.27 21.10 8.68
CA TYR A 68 21.72 22.33 8.12
C TYR A 68 20.20 22.30 8.05
N HIS A 69 19.61 21.18 7.63
CA HIS A 69 18.16 21.00 7.62
C HIS A 69 17.57 21.22 9.01
N TRP A 70 18.13 20.55 10.02
CA TRP A 70 17.69 20.68 11.40
C TRP A 70 17.80 22.12 11.92
N THR A 71 18.94 22.77 11.71
CA THR A 71 19.17 24.13 12.20
C THR A 71 18.21 25.13 11.53
N PHE A 72 18.01 24.97 10.22
CA PHE A 72 17.09 25.80 9.44
C PHE A 72 15.65 25.65 9.92
N GLU A 73 15.17 24.42 10.11
CA GLU A 73 13.84 24.16 10.67
C GLU A 73 13.63 24.85 12.02
N ARG A 74 14.61 24.71 12.94
CA ARG A 74 14.50 25.32 14.26
C ARG A 74 14.47 26.84 14.16
N ALA A 75 15.27 27.44 13.27
CA ALA A 75 15.26 28.88 13.04
C ALA A 75 13.90 29.38 12.49
N VAL A 76 13.32 28.67 11.52
CA VAL A 76 11.99 28.98 10.98
C VAL A 76 10.92 28.89 12.06
N CYS A 77 10.90 27.81 12.85
CA CYS A 77 9.94 27.64 13.94
C CYS A 77 10.07 28.74 15.01
N VAL A 78 11.29 29.07 15.44
CA VAL A 78 11.53 30.13 16.42
C VAL A 78 11.11 31.50 15.88
N GLY A 79 11.32 31.77 14.59
CA GLY A 79 10.87 33.00 13.94
C GLY A 79 9.35 33.12 13.80
N LEU A 80 8.66 31.99 13.55
CA LEU A 80 7.21 31.97 13.41
C LEU A 80 6.47 32.32 14.71
N VAL A 81 6.96 31.87 15.88
CA VAL A 81 6.29 32.12 17.17
C VAL A 81 5.96 33.61 17.40
N PRO A 82 6.93 34.55 17.40
CA PRO A 82 6.62 35.96 17.56
C PRO A 82 5.84 36.56 16.39
N LEU A 83 6.08 36.10 15.15
CA LEU A 83 5.36 36.59 13.97
C LEU A 83 3.87 36.26 14.00
N THR A 84 3.45 35.18 14.65
CA THR A 84 2.02 34.87 14.84
C THR A 84 1.34 35.80 15.86
N ILE A 85 2.11 36.45 16.73
CA ILE A 85 1.60 37.35 17.77
C ILE A 85 1.64 38.82 17.29
N ALA A 86 2.62 39.17 16.44
CA ALA A 86 2.88 40.53 16.01
C ALA A 86 1.66 41.31 15.47
N PRO A 87 0.75 40.73 14.65
CA PRO A 87 -0.44 41.44 14.17
C PRO A 87 -1.37 41.94 15.29
N PHE A 88 -1.42 41.21 16.41
CA PHE A 88 -2.26 41.56 17.56
C PHE A 88 -1.64 42.64 18.45
N ALA A 89 -0.30 42.75 18.46
CA ALA A 89 0.41 43.72 19.28
C ALA A 89 0.71 45.04 18.56
N ALA A 90 1.01 44.99 17.26
CA ALA A 90 1.46 46.13 16.47
C ALA A 90 0.41 46.64 15.45
N GLY A 91 -0.71 45.95 15.30
CA GLY A 91 -1.74 46.24 14.28
C GLY A 91 -1.57 45.38 13.02
N SER A 92 -2.62 45.34 12.19
CA SER A 92 -2.79 44.35 11.12
C SER A 92 -2.39 44.79 9.71
N LEU A 93 -1.98 46.05 9.51
CA LEU A 93 -1.64 46.57 8.18
C LEU A 93 -0.13 46.76 8.05
N ASN A 94 0.59 45.67 7.79
CA ASN A 94 2.02 45.72 7.48
C ASN A 94 2.37 44.70 6.37
N PRO A 95 2.33 45.12 5.09
CA PRO A 95 2.54 44.22 3.96
C PRO A 95 3.87 43.48 3.97
N VAL A 96 4.92 44.08 4.53
CA VAL A 96 6.25 43.43 4.63
C VAL A 96 6.20 42.31 5.66
N MET A 97 5.59 42.56 6.81
CA MET A 97 5.40 41.53 7.84
C MET A 97 4.53 40.37 7.33
N ASP A 98 3.46 40.68 6.61
CA ASP A 98 2.57 39.69 6.02
C ASP A 98 3.32 38.82 4.99
N ALA A 99 4.16 39.43 4.14
CA ALA A 99 4.98 38.70 3.18
C ALA A 99 5.98 37.75 3.86
N ILE A 100 6.63 38.20 4.95
CA ILE A 100 7.55 37.38 5.74
C ILE A 100 6.80 36.21 6.39
N LEU A 101 5.67 36.48 7.04
CA LEU A 101 4.83 35.46 7.68
C LEU A 101 4.37 34.40 6.67
N CYS A 102 3.83 34.83 5.52
CA CYS A 102 3.40 33.91 4.46
C CYS A 102 4.56 33.04 3.95
N SER A 103 5.72 33.66 3.69
CA SER A 103 6.90 32.94 3.19
C SER A 103 7.39 31.89 4.19
N LEU A 104 7.45 32.23 5.48
CA LEU A 104 7.87 31.30 6.53
C LEU A 104 6.85 30.18 6.75
N ILE A 105 5.54 30.45 6.62
CA ILE A 105 4.51 29.41 6.67
C ILE A 105 4.69 28.40 5.52
N VAL A 106 4.94 28.89 4.29
CA VAL A 106 5.20 28.02 3.14
C VAL A 106 6.45 27.18 3.37
N ALA A 107 7.55 27.80 3.82
CA ALA A 107 8.78 27.08 4.13
C ALA A 107 8.58 26.03 5.22
N HIS A 108 7.94 26.39 6.34
CA HIS A 108 7.63 25.47 7.44
C HIS A 108 6.77 24.29 6.98
N SER A 109 5.78 24.55 6.13
CA SER A 109 4.90 23.51 5.59
C SER A 109 5.66 22.57 4.65
N HIS A 110 6.46 23.12 3.72
CA HIS A 110 7.24 22.33 2.78
C HIS A 110 8.20 21.37 3.52
N ILE A 111 8.91 21.89 4.52
CA ILE A 111 9.86 21.08 5.30
C ILE A 111 9.15 20.04 6.16
N GLY A 112 8.00 20.39 6.75
CA GLY A 112 7.23 19.43 7.55
C GLY A 112 6.57 18.30 6.75
N PHE A 113 6.49 18.43 5.42
CA PHE A 113 5.98 17.39 4.51
C PHE A 113 7.09 16.60 3.78
N GLN A 114 8.36 17.03 3.86
CA GLN A 114 9.50 16.23 3.43
C GLN A 114 9.73 15.05 4.38
#